data_AF-A0A365P2P3-F1
#
_entry.id   AF-A0A365P2P3-F1
#
_cell.length_a   1.000
_cell.length_b   1.000
_cell.length_c   1.000
_cell.angle_alpha   90.00
_cell.angle_beta   90.00
_cell.angle_gamma   90.00
#
_symmetry.space_group_name_H-M   'P 1'
#
loop_
_entity.id
_entity.type
_entity.pdbx_description
1 polymer ?
#
loop_
_entity_poly.entity_id
_entity_poly.type
_entity_poly.pdbx_seq_one_letter_code
_entity_poly.pdbx_strand_id
1 'polypeptide(L)'
;MKEFNLDKEPKIATGFKTPEDYFESFEARMLAQLPKEESKVIAFPVRKLYIVSAIAAVILAFIAIPFYFNSNTTLEPISVESYLSYQLTTEDIIEKLTPEDIVAFENTLALSNDGMEEYLSETQNLDFYLNE
;
A
#
# COMPACT_ATOMS: atom_id res chain seq x y z
N MET A 1 -14.85 -89.99 -38.68
CA MET A 1 -15.38 -89.43 -37.42
C MET A 1 -16.87 -89.21 -37.60
N LYS A 2 -17.71 -89.44 -36.58
CA LYS A 2 -19.16 -89.17 -36.68
C LYS A 2 -19.40 -87.66 -36.66
N GLU A 3 -20.36 -87.17 -37.44
CA GLU A 3 -20.76 -85.76 -37.50
C GLU A 3 -21.46 -85.35 -36.20
N PHE A 4 -20.83 -84.46 -35.43
CA PHE A 4 -21.43 -83.85 -34.25
C PHE A 4 -22.43 -82.78 -34.68
N ASN A 5 -23.73 -83.04 -34.48
CA ASN A 5 -24.82 -82.12 -34.81
C ASN A 5 -25.44 -81.58 -33.51
N LEU A 6 -25.14 -80.32 -33.19
CA LEU A 6 -25.49 -79.66 -31.92
C LEU A 6 -27.01 -79.56 -31.66
N ASP A 7 -27.83 -79.62 -32.71
CA ASP A 7 -29.29 -79.45 -32.61
C ASP A 7 -30.04 -80.73 -32.24
N LYS A 8 -29.41 -81.90 -32.37
CA LYS A 8 -30.06 -83.21 -32.18
C LYS A 8 -29.71 -83.89 -30.85
N GLU A 9 -28.78 -83.33 -30.08
CA GLU A 9 -28.37 -83.85 -28.77
C GLU A 9 -28.92 -82.99 -27.62
N PRO A 10 -29.22 -83.58 -26.45
CA PRO A 10 -29.75 -82.83 -25.31
C PRO A 10 -28.72 -81.78 -24.87
N LYS A 11 -29.13 -80.50 -24.90
CA LYS A 11 -28.30 -79.38 -24.43
C LYS A 11 -27.85 -79.63 -22.99
N ILE A 12 -26.55 -79.72 -22.78
CA ILE A 12 -25.96 -79.86 -21.43
C ILE A 12 -26.36 -78.61 -20.64
N ALA A 13 -27.10 -78.79 -19.55
CA ALA A 13 -27.49 -77.68 -18.69
C ALA A 13 -26.22 -77.05 -18.08
N THR A 14 -26.06 -75.74 -18.24
CA THR A 14 -24.94 -75.02 -17.63
C THR A 14 -25.04 -75.13 -16.11
N GLY A 15 -24.00 -75.64 -15.46
CA GLY A 15 -23.96 -75.80 -13.99
C GLY A 15 -23.93 -74.47 -13.22
N PHE A 16 -23.75 -73.36 -13.94
CA PHE A 16 -23.81 -72.02 -13.39
C PHE A 16 -25.17 -71.41 -13.73
N LYS A 17 -26.07 -71.41 -12.74
CA LYS A 17 -27.29 -70.60 -12.75
C LYS A 17 -27.17 -69.57 -11.64
N THR A 18 -27.49 -68.31 -11.95
CA THR A 18 -27.57 -67.29 -10.93
C THR A 18 -28.72 -67.61 -9.98
N PRO A 19 -28.59 -67.33 -8.67
CA PRO A 19 -29.69 -67.44 -7.73
C PRO A 19 -30.90 -66.60 -8.18
N GLU A 20 -32.09 -67.04 -7.75
CA GLU A 20 -33.31 -66.25 -7.88
C GLU A 20 -33.10 -64.86 -7.25
N ASP A 21 -33.56 -63.83 -7.94
CA ASP A 21 -33.50 -62.42 -7.51
C ASP A 21 -32.09 -61.84 -7.25
N TYR A 22 -31.04 -62.49 -7.79
CA TYR A 22 -29.66 -61.99 -7.69
C TYR A 22 -29.53 -60.56 -8.23
N PHE A 23 -30.05 -60.31 -9.43
CA PHE A 23 -29.95 -59.00 -10.08
C PHE A 23 -30.92 -57.98 -9.47
N GLU A 24 -32.05 -58.42 -8.90
CA GLU A 24 -33.02 -57.52 -8.26
C GLU A 24 -32.44 -56.90 -6.97
N SER A 25 -31.70 -57.70 -6.19
CA SER A 25 -31.10 -57.23 -4.93
C SER A 25 -29.67 -56.69 -5.08
N PHE A 26 -29.04 -56.83 -6.26
CA PHE A 26 -27.67 -56.41 -6.51
C PHE A 26 -27.47 -54.90 -6.36
N GLU A 27 -28.35 -54.10 -6.96
CA GLU A 27 -28.26 -52.63 -6.94
C GLU A 27 -28.31 -52.09 -5.50
N ALA A 28 -29.26 -52.57 -4.69
CA ALA A 28 -29.40 -52.18 -3.29
C ALA A 28 -28.16 -52.54 -2.46
N ARG A 29 -27.58 -53.73 -2.67
CA ARG A 29 -26.36 -54.17 -1.97
C ARG A 29 -25.15 -53.34 -2.38
N MET A 30 -25.04 -53.00 -3.66
CA MET A 30 -23.97 -52.15 -4.18
C MET A 30 -24.04 -50.74 -3.58
N LEU A 31 -25.22 -50.10 -3.61
CA LEU A 31 -25.41 -48.76 -3.04
C LEU A 31 -25.20 -48.72 -1.52
N ALA A 32 -25.54 -49.79 -0.81
CA ALA A 32 -25.31 -49.90 0.64
C ALA A 32 -23.83 -50.05 1.02
N GLN A 33 -22.98 -50.56 0.11
CA GLN A 33 -21.54 -50.73 0.32
C GLN A 33 -20.74 -49.47 -0.07
N LEU A 34 -21.35 -48.51 -0.76
CA LEU A 34 -20.68 -47.25 -1.06
C LEU A 34 -20.55 -46.43 0.24
N PRO A 35 -19.37 -45.85 0.51
CA PRO A 35 -19.22 -44.92 1.63
C PRO A 35 -20.17 -43.75 1.42
N LYS A 36 -21.03 -43.49 2.41
CA LYS A 36 -21.83 -42.26 2.46
C LYS A 36 -20.89 -41.10 2.75
N GLU A 37 -20.29 -40.54 1.72
CA GLU A 37 -19.65 -39.24 1.83
C GLU A 37 -20.75 -38.19 2.01
N GLU A 38 -21.07 -37.91 3.26
CA GLU A 38 -21.80 -36.71 3.63
C GLU A 38 -20.84 -35.54 3.37
N SER A 39 -20.77 -35.08 2.11
CA SER A 39 -20.04 -33.87 1.79
C SER A 39 -20.70 -32.76 2.62
N LYS A 40 -19.99 -32.27 3.63
CA LYS A 40 -20.44 -31.16 4.45
C LYS A 40 -20.37 -29.92 3.58
N VAL A 41 -21.44 -29.65 2.83
CA VAL A 41 -21.57 -28.43 2.03
C VAL A 41 -21.80 -27.29 3.01
N ILE A 42 -20.72 -26.67 3.48
CA ILE A 42 -20.80 -25.47 4.28
C ILE A 42 -21.01 -24.31 3.31
N ALA A 43 -22.18 -23.68 3.35
CA ALA A 43 -22.44 -22.48 2.55
C ALA A 43 -21.46 -21.37 2.96
N PHE A 44 -20.63 -20.90 2.03
CA PHE A 44 -19.67 -19.83 2.27
C PHE A 44 -20.40 -18.47 2.28
N PRO A 45 -20.45 -17.73 3.41
CA PRO A 45 -21.22 -16.50 3.52
C PRO A 45 -20.46 -15.32 2.91
N VAL A 46 -20.40 -15.27 1.58
CA VAL A 46 -19.75 -14.19 0.80
C VAL A 46 -20.20 -12.79 1.21
N ARG A 47 -21.41 -12.64 1.75
CA ARG A 47 -21.95 -11.35 2.23
C ARG A 47 -21.12 -10.72 3.34
N LYS A 48 -20.52 -11.53 4.22
CA LYS A 48 -19.67 -11.02 5.30
C LYS A 48 -18.26 -10.63 4.82
N LEU A 49 -17.80 -11.21 3.70
CA LEU A 49 -16.50 -10.92 3.12
C LEU A 49 -16.41 -9.45 2.65
N TYR A 50 -17.50 -8.92 2.07
CA TYR A 50 -17.56 -7.50 1.68
C TYR A 50 -17.46 -6.55 2.89
N ILE A 51 -18.01 -6.93 4.06
CA ILE A 51 -17.93 -6.13 5.29
C ILE A 51 -16.49 -6.13 5.83
N VAL A 52 -15.84 -7.30 5.86
CA VAL A 52 -14.45 -7.42 6.29
C VAL A 52 -13.50 -6.66 5.34
N SER A 53 -13.77 -6.73 4.03
CA SER A 53 -13.03 -5.97 3.01
C SER A 53 -13.21 -4.45 3.18
N ALA A 54 -14.41 -3.99 3.50
CA ALA A 54 -14.68 -2.57 3.74
C ALA A 54 -13.91 -2.06 4.96
N ILE A 55 -13.89 -2.81 6.07
CA ILE A 55 -13.14 -2.46 7.28
C ILE A 55 -11.63 -2.39 6.96
N ALA A 56 -11.09 -3.38 6.24
CA ALA A 56 -9.68 -3.39 5.84
C ALA A 56 -9.30 -2.18 4.97
N ALA A 57 -10.16 -1.80 4.02
CA ALA A 57 -9.94 -0.64 3.17
C ALA A 57 -9.93 0.67 3.98
N VAL A 58 -10.81 0.81 4.98
CA VAL A 58 -10.82 1.99 5.88
C VAL A 58 -9.54 2.08 6.69
N ILE A 59 -9.02 0.95 7.20
CA ILE A 59 -7.74 0.93 7.95
C ILE A 59 -6.58 1.34 7.04
N LEU A 60 -6.51 0.81 5.82
CA LEU A 60 -5.46 1.20 4.86
C LEU A 60 -5.57 2.69 4.48
N ALA A 61 -6.79 3.19 4.24
CA ALA A 61 -7.02 4.60 3.98
C ALA A 61 -6.58 5.47 5.16
N PHE A 62 -6.90 5.07 6.40
CA PHE A 62 -6.50 5.79 7.60
C PHE A 62 -4.99 5.96 7.74
N ILE A 63 -4.21 4.97 7.29
CA ILE A 63 -2.73 5.04 7.28
C ILE A 63 -2.23 5.82 6.06
N ALA A 64 -2.81 5.60 4.88
CA ALA A 64 -2.34 6.20 3.63
C ALA A 64 -2.67 7.69 3.49
N ILE A 65 -3.82 8.15 4.01
CA ILE A 65 -4.27 9.55 3.96
C ILE A 65 -3.23 10.49 4.60
N PRO A 66 -2.84 10.35 5.89
CA PRO A 66 -1.88 11.28 6.48
C PRO A 66 -0.54 11.25 5.75
N PHE A 67 -0.10 10.09 5.24
CA PHE A 67 1.15 9.98 4.46
C PHE A 67 1.09 10.75 3.13
N TYR A 68 -0.03 10.67 2.40
CA TYR A 68 -0.22 11.39 1.14
C TYR A 68 -0.43 12.90 1.34
N PHE A 69 -1.09 13.32 2.43
CA PHE A 69 -1.36 14.73 2.71
C PHE A 69 -0.23 15.44 3.48
N ASN A 70 0.63 14.72 4.23
CA ASN A 70 1.80 15.31 4.91
C ASN A 70 3.02 15.52 4.00
N SER A 71 3.00 15.12 2.73
CA SER A 71 4.17 15.26 1.85
C SER A 71 4.47 16.71 1.44
N ASN A 72 3.56 17.64 1.73
CA ASN A 72 3.70 19.06 1.41
C ASN A 72 3.83 19.88 2.70
N THR A 73 4.89 19.67 3.47
CA THR A 73 5.32 20.70 4.42
C THR A 73 5.87 21.86 3.61
N THR A 74 5.00 22.80 3.21
CA THR A 74 5.47 24.13 2.83
C THR A 74 6.08 24.75 4.08
N LEU A 75 7.41 24.76 4.13
CA LEU A 75 8.16 25.42 5.19
C LEU A 75 7.82 26.92 5.11
N GLU A 76 7.01 27.40 6.03
CA GLU A 76 6.71 28.84 6.10
C GLU A 76 8.03 29.60 6.29
N PRO A 77 8.24 30.73 5.60
CA PRO A 77 9.48 31.52 5.72
C PRO A 77 9.84 31.82 7.18
N ILE A 78 8.84 32.12 8.00
CA ILE A 78 8.97 32.38 9.44
C ILE A 78 9.58 31.20 10.22
N SER A 79 9.29 29.97 9.79
CA SER A 79 9.82 28.75 10.42
C SER A 79 11.27 28.50 10.02
N VAL A 80 11.63 28.85 8.78
CA VAL A 80 12.99 28.73 8.25
C VAL A 80 13.89 29.80 8.86
N GLU A 81 13.46 31.05 8.91
CA GLU A 81 14.20 32.15 9.53
C GLU A 81 14.44 31.91 11.03
N SER A 82 13.44 31.40 11.75
CA SER A 82 13.59 31.02 13.16
C SER A 82 14.60 29.88 13.35
N TYR A 83 14.58 28.88 12.47
CA TYR A 83 15.55 27.79 12.51
C TYR A 83 16.98 28.25 12.16
N LEU A 84 17.13 29.10 11.13
CA LEU A 84 18.41 29.66 10.73
C LEU A 84 19.00 30.57 11.82
N SER A 85 18.19 31.42 12.45
CA SER A 85 18.64 32.29 13.54
C SER A 85 19.03 31.53 14.80
N TYR A 86 18.42 30.38 15.05
CA TYR A 86 18.78 29.53 16.19
C TYR A 86 20.04 28.68 15.94
N GLN A 87 20.26 28.23 14.71
CA GLN A 87 21.30 27.24 14.40
C GLN A 87 22.56 27.83 13.76
N LEU A 88 22.49 28.98 13.09
CA LEU A 88 23.66 29.62 12.51
C LEU A 88 24.19 30.71 13.44
N THR A 89 25.50 30.69 13.66
CA THR A 89 26.22 31.82 14.22
C THR A 89 26.55 32.83 13.11
N THR A 90 26.88 34.07 13.50
CA THR A 90 27.28 35.10 12.53
C THR A 90 28.54 34.68 11.77
N GLU A 91 29.43 33.95 12.43
CA GLU A 91 30.65 33.38 11.86
C GLU A 91 30.34 32.36 10.76
N ASP A 92 29.36 31.47 10.97
CA ASP A 92 28.93 30.49 9.96
C ASP A 92 28.30 31.16 8.73
N ILE A 93 27.61 32.29 8.95
CA ILE A 93 27.01 33.08 7.86
C ILE A 93 28.13 33.73 7.03
N ILE A 94 29.13 34.31 7.67
CA ILE A 94 30.28 34.93 7.00
C ILE A 94 31.06 33.90 6.16
N GLU A 95 31.26 32.70 6.68
CA GLU A 95 31.95 31.62 5.95
C GLU A 95 31.20 31.18 4.68
N LYS A 96 29.86 31.17 4.75
CA LYS A 96 29.01 30.72 3.64
C LYS A 96 28.71 31.83 2.63
N LEU A 97 29.08 33.08 2.91
CA LEU A 97 28.80 34.22 2.05
C LEU A 97 29.83 34.29 0.91
N THR A 98 29.38 34.18 -0.34
CA THR A 98 30.30 34.24 -1.48
C THR A 98 30.53 35.68 -1.96
N PRO A 99 31.65 35.96 -2.65
CA PRO A 99 31.89 37.28 -3.24
C PRO A 99 30.78 37.71 -4.21
N GLU A 100 30.20 36.78 -4.96
CA GLU A 100 29.07 37.03 -5.86
C GLU A 100 27.81 37.47 -5.10
N ASP A 101 27.54 36.88 -3.93
CA ASP A 101 26.42 37.28 -3.08
C ASP A 101 26.60 38.69 -2.54
N ILE A 102 27.83 39.07 -2.18
CA ILE A 102 28.16 40.42 -1.70
C ILE A 102 27.89 41.45 -2.80
N VAL A 103 28.35 41.18 -4.02
CA VAL A 103 28.11 42.08 -5.17
C VAL A 103 26.62 42.18 -5.50
N ALA A 104 25.87 41.08 -5.38
CA ALA A 104 24.42 41.11 -5.52
C ALA A 104 23.77 41.98 -4.42
N PHE A 105 24.21 41.83 -3.17
CA PHE A 105 23.71 42.60 -2.03
C PHE A 105 23.99 44.11 -2.18
N GLU A 106 25.21 44.48 -2.60
CA GLU A 106 25.59 45.87 -2.90
C GLU A 106 24.67 46.51 -3.95
N ASN A 107 24.30 45.76 -4.99
CA ASN A 107 23.37 46.24 -6.01
C ASN A 107 21.93 46.39 -5.49
N THR A 108 21.49 45.52 -4.58
CA THR A 108 20.16 45.62 -3.95
C THR A 108 20.06 46.74 -2.92
N LEU A 109 21.18 47.07 -2.27
CA LEU A 109 21.28 48.14 -1.28
C LEU A 109 21.21 49.54 -1.88
N ALA A 110 21.23 49.67 -3.21
CA ALA A 110 21.11 50.90 -4.00
C ALA A 110 21.28 52.15 -3.13
N LEU A 111 22.53 52.40 -2.71
CA LEU A 111 22.89 53.40 -1.71
C LEU A 111 22.55 54.79 -2.27
N SER A 112 21.30 55.19 -2.06
CA SER A 112 20.81 56.54 -2.28
C SER A 112 21.45 57.43 -1.22
N ASN A 113 22.03 58.55 -1.66
CA ASN A 113 22.63 59.54 -0.79
C ASN A 113 21.63 60.01 0.30
N ASP A 114 20.34 60.06 -0.03
CA ASP A 114 19.28 60.50 0.88
C ASP A 114 19.06 59.50 2.04
N GLY A 115 19.11 58.19 1.77
CA GLY A 115 18.93 57.17 2.81
C GLY A 115 20.16 57.02 3.72
N MET A 116 21.35 57.28 3.18
CA MET A 116 22.61 57.33 3.92
C MET A 116 22.64 58.53 4.88
N GLU A 117 22.23 59.71 4.42
CA GLU A 117 22.17 60.92 5.24
C GLU A 117 21.17 60.75 6.40
N GLU A 118 20.02 60.12 6.16
CA GLU A 118 19.01 59.84 7.18
C GLU A 118 19.51 58.84 8.24
N TYR A 119 20.10 57.71 7.83
CA TYR A 119 20.69 56.74 8.76
C TYR A 119 21.80 57.37 9.61
N LEU A 120 22.72 58.09 8.98
CA LEU A 120 23.83 58.73 9.69
C LEU A 120 23.33 59.83 10.63
N SER A 121 22.30 60.58 10.25
CA SER A 121 21.66 61.60 11.08
C SER A 121 20.90 61.01 12.27
N GLU A 122 20.30 59.82 12.13
CA GLU A 122 19.58 59.14 13.21
C GLU A 122 20.52 58.44 14.20
N THR A 123 21.74 58.08 13.77
CA THR A 123 22.76 57.58 14.70
C THR A 123 23.28 58.70 15.60
N GLN A 124 23.06 58.59 16.91
CA GLN A 124 23.50 59.57 17.93
C GLN A 124 25.02 59.77 18.03
N ASN A 125 25.81 59.10 17.19
CA ASN A 125 27.26 59.11 17.23
C ASN A 125 27.88 59.91 16.07
N LEU A 126 27.08 60.50 15.16
CA LEU A 126 27.63 61.26 14.03
C LEU A 126 28.49 62.45 14.50
N ASP A 127 28.05 63.16 15.53
CA ASP A 127 28.79 64.27 16.15
C ASP A 127 30.12 63.81 16.77
N PHE A 128 30.24 62.54 17.17
CA PHE A 128 31.47 61.99 17.75
C PHE A 128 32.54 61.74 16.67
N TYR A 129 32.14 61.27 15.47
CA TYR A 129 33.07 60.96 14.38
C TYR A 129 33.51 62.18 13.55
N LEU A 130 32.76 63.28 13.59
CA LEU A 130 33.07 64.49 12.82
C LEU A 130 33.90 65.52 13.60
N ASN A 131 34.06 65.34 14.91
CA ASN A 131 34.76 66.27 15.81
C ASN A 131 36.09 65.71 16.36
N GLU A 132 36.59 64.61 15.82
CA GLU A 132 37.99 64.16 15.93
C GLU A 132 38.69 64.33 14.58
#